data_AF-A0A256YG08-F1
#
_entry.id   AF-A0A256YG08-F1
#
_cell.length_a   1.000
_cell.length_b   1.000
_cell.length_c   1.000
_cell.angle_alpha   90.00
_cell.angle_beta   90.00
_cell.angle_gamma   90.00
#
_symmetry.space_group_name_H-M   'P 1'
#
loop_
_entity.id
_entity.type
_entity.pdbx_description
1 polymer ?
#
loop_
_entity_poly.entity_id
_entity_poly.type
_entity_poly.pdbx_seq_one_letter_code
_entity_poly.pdbx_strand_id
1 'polypeptide(L)'
;MDSMPHSSFRGEVDVFSFEYNLYPNNVLEITYYNKVTKHTRVYRIYFDKVISIKMVEEACELAKKLYRIVKAGVAKPNIPLYTILLLLNRNVPGFSYKCKIKKKNCPIQVYRVIDDKEIRANTSSLLEQMYRVIKKYPVM
;
A
#
# COMPACT_ATOMS: atom_id res chain seq x y z
N MET A 1 -20.39 5.05 -11.01
CA MET A 1 -19.10 5.21 -11.70
C MET A 1 -18.55 6.55 -11.27
N ASP A 2 -17.76 6.59 -10.20
CA ASP A 2 -16.91 7.75 -9.93
C ASP A 2 -15.58 7.47 -10.61
N SER A 3 -15.46 7.93 -11.86
CA SER A 3 -14.44 7.43 -12.80
C SER A 3 -13.09 8.15 -12.72
N MET A 4 -12.91 9.11 -11.81
CA MET A 4 -11.63 9.81 -11.63
C MET A 4 -11.21 9.84 -10.16
N PRO A 5 -9.93 9.61 -9.86
CA PRO A 5 -9.40 9.87 -8.53
C PRO A 5 -9.49 11.36 -8.23
N HIS A 6 -9.90 11.74 -7.03
CA HIS A 6 -9.90 13.14 -6.62
C HIS A 6 -8.51 13.59 -6.14
N SER A 7 -7.61 12.65 -5.86
CA SER A 7 -6.20 12.93 -5.53
C SER A 7 -5.32 11.79 -6.01
N SER A 8 -4.18 12.13 -6.61
CA SER A 8 -3.22 11.15 -7.13
C SER A 8 -1.80 11.53 -6.70
N PHE A 9 -1.04 10.58 -6.15
CA PHE A 9 0.33 10.79 -5.70
C PHE A 9 1.27 9.83 -6.42
N ARG A 10 2.28 10.38 -7.11
CA ARG A 10 3.23 9.60 -7.91
C ARG A 10 4.61 9.59 -7.29
N GLY A 11 5.28 8.45 -7.38
CA GLY A 11 6.67 8.30 -6.99
C GLY A 11 7.45 7.48 -8.01
N GLU A 12 8.70 7.87 -8.19
CA GLU A 12 9.65 7.19 -9.06
C GLU A 12 10.99 7.06 -8.33
N VAL A 13 11.54 5.84 -8.33
CA VAL A 13 12.84 5.52 -7.75
C VAL A 13 13.52 4.50 -8.64
N ASP A 14 14.64 4.88 -9.26
CA ASP A 14 15.43 4.06 -10.18
C ASP A 14 14.54 3.41 -11.27
N VAL A 15 14.40 2.09 -11.24
CA VAL A 15 13.61 1.31 -12.20
C VAL A 15 12.17 1.07 -11.75
N PHE A 16 11.73 1.66 -10.64
CA PHE A 16 10.39 1.50 -10.08
C PHE A 16 9.61 2.79 -10.16
N SER A 17 8.36 2.69 -10.60
CA SER A 17 7.38 3.78 -10.49
C SER A 17 6.14 3.27 -9.77
N PHE A 18 5.48 4.14 -9.02
CA PHE A 18 4.24 3.82 -8.33
C PHE A 18 3.32 5.03 -8.23
N GLU A 19 2.04 4.75 -8.05
CA GLU A 19 0.97 5.74 -7.95
C GLU A 19 -0.04 5.32 -6.90
N TYR A 20 -0.52 6.30 -6.14
CA TYR A 20 -1.62 6.19 -5.20
C TYR A 20 -2.78 7.03 -5.72
N ASN A 21 -3.88 6.39 -6.10
CA ASN A 21 -5.09 7.03 -6.61
C ASN A 21 -6.18 6.93 -5.53
N LEU A 22 -6.51 8.06 -4.91
CA LEU A 22 -7.56 8.13 -3.89
C LEU A 22 -8.88 8.55 -4.54
N TYR A 23 -9.88 7.70 -4.42
CA TYR A 23 -11.22 7.90 -4.96
C TYR A 23 -12.19 8.40 -3.88
N PRO A 24 -13.26 9.13 -4.25
CA PRO A 24 -14.22 9.71 -3.31
C PRO A 24 -14.87 8.70 -2.35
N ASN A 25 -15.00 7.44 -2.76
CA ASN A 25 -15.65 6.37 -1.98
C ASN A 25 -14.73 5.68 -0.97
N ASN A 26 -13.70 6.40 -0.46
CA ASN A 26 -12.66 5.83 0.40
C ASN A 26 -12.04 4.56 -0.21
N VAL A 27 -11.70 4.63 -1.49
CA VAL A 27 -10.96 3.58 -2.18
C VAL A 27 -9.60 4.13 -2.54
N LEU A 28 -8.53 3.43 -2.14
CA LEU A 28 -7.17 3.72 -2.55
C LEU A 28 -6.72 2.64 -3.52
N GLU A 29 -6.46 3.02 -4.76
CA GLU A 29 -5.77 2.18 -5.71
C GLU A 29 -4.28 2.47 -5.65
N ILE A 30 -3.47 1.42 -5.57
CA ILE A 30 -2.02 1.48 -5.50
C ILE A 30 -1.49 0.70 -6.68
N THR A 31 -0.92 1.42 -7.63
CA THR A 31 -0.28 0.84 -8.80
C THR A 31 1.22 0.92 -8.62
N TYR A 32 1.93 -0.18 -8.86
CA TYR A 32 3.37 -0.13 -9.00
C TYR A 32 3.81 -0.85 -10.28
N TYR A 33 4.90 -0.38 -10.84
CA TYR A 33 5.45 -0.84 -12.09
C TYR A 33 6.97 -0.96 -12.00
N ASN A 34 7.49 -2.12 -12.41
CA ASN A 34 8.91 -2.34 -12.63
C ASN A 34 9.23 -2.10 -14.11
N LYS A 35 10.01 -1.06 -14.39
CA LYS A 35 10.37 -0.63 -15.75
C LYS A 35 11.23 -1.65 -16.51
N VAL A 36 12.00 -2.47 -15.78
CA VAL A 36 12.90 -3.50 -16.33
C VAL A 36 12.10 -4.75 -16.69
N THR A 37 11.34 -5.32 -15.74
CA THR A 37 10.62 -6.57 -15.98
C THR A 37 9.26 -6.38 -16.65
N LYS A 38 8.84 -5.12 -16.85
CA LYS A 38 7.49 -4.75 -17.31
C LYS A 38 6.37 -5.29 -16.43
N HIS A 39 6.69 -5.70 -15.19
CA HIS A 39 5.70 -6.23 -14.27
C HIS A 39 4.94 -5.08 -13.59
N THR A 40 3.63 -5.09 -13.75
CA THR A 40 2.70 -4.23 -13.03
C THR A 40 1.97 -5.05 -11.97
N ARG A 41 1.69 -4.45 -10.83
CA ARG A 41 0.64 -4.95 -9.95
C ARG A 41 -0.08 -3.81 -9.28
N VAL A 42 -1.37 -4.08 -9.10
CA VAL A 42 -2.35 -3.13 -8.64
C VAL A 42 -3.04 -3.72 -7.42
N TYR A 43 -3.17 -2.88 -6.40
CA TYR A 43 -3.97 -3.17 -5.21
C TYR A 43 -5.09 -2.16 -5.10
N ARG A 44 -6.27 -2.59 -4.67
CA ARG A 44 -7.35 -1.71 -4.23
C ARG A 44 -7.61 -1.95 -2.76
N ILE A 45 -7.65 -0.86 -2.00
CA ILE A 45 -7.91 -0.87 -0.58
C ILE A 45 -9.22 -0.13 -0.35
N TYR A 46 -10.19 -0.83 0.22
CA TYR A 46 -11.46 -0.27 0.66
C TYR A 46 -11.34 0.01 2.15
N PHE A 47 -11.59 1.25 2.55
CA PHE A 47 -11.53 1.65 3.95
C PHE A 47 -12.94 1.76 4.52
N ASP A 48 -13.15 1.19 5.71
CA ASP A 48 -14.41 1.34 6.45
C ASP A 48 -14.54 2.75 7.06
N LYS A 49 -13.44 3.50 7.14
CA LYS A 49 -13.36 4.87 7.66
C LYS A 49 -12.58 5.76 6.70
N VAL A 50 -12.84 7.06 6.77
CA VAL A 50 -12.16 8.06 5.93
C VAL A 50 -10.65 8.04 6.18
N ILE A 51 -9.87 7.89 5.10
CA ILE A 51 -8.42 8.10 5.11
C ILE A 51 -8.11 9.53 4.64
N SER A 52 -7.21 10.21 5.32
CA SER A 52 -6.84 11.58 4.93
C SER A 52 -5.90 11.57 3.72
N ILE A 53 -6.06 12.56 2.84
CA ILE A 53 -5.15 12.83 1.73
C ILE A 53 -3.69 12.93 2.22
N LYS A 54 -3.48 13.63 3.35
CA LYS A 54 -2.17 13.77 4.00
C LYS A 54 -1.53 12.42 4.33
N MET A 55 -2.30 11.43 4.80
CA MET A 55 -1.77 10.09 5.08
C MET A 55 -1.30 9.38 3.79
N VAL A 56 -2.01 9.57 2.68
CA VAL A 56 -1.64 8.99 1.38
C VAL A 56 -0.39 9.67 0.82
N GLU A 57 -0.29 10.98 0.97
CA GLU A 57 0.92 11.75 0.62
C GLU A 57 2.14 11.28 1.43
N GLU A 58 2.00 11.15 2.75
CA GLU A 58 3.04 10.60 3.62
C GLU A 58 3.43 9.17 3.23
N ALA A 59 2.45 8.34 2.82
CA ALA A 59 2.71 6.98 2.34
C ALA A 59 3.55 6.98 1.06
N CYS A 60 3.31 7.95 0.17
CA CYS A 60 4.06 8.12 -1.06
C CYS A 60 5.52 8.49 -0.79
N GLU A 61 5.76 9.49 0.07
CA GLU A 61 7.12 9.89 0.46
C GLU A 61 7.86 8.77 1.21
N LEU A 62 7.17 8.06 2.09
CA LEU A 62 7.75 6.93 2.79
C LEU A 62 8.11 5.79 1.83
N ALA A 63 7.31 5.56 0.79
CA ALA A 63 7.59 4.54 -0.21
C ALA A 63 8.87 4.89 -1.00
N LYS A 64 9.06 6.16 -1.39
CA LYS A 64 10.30 6.62 -2.05
C LYS A 64 11.52 6.33 -1.17
N LYS A 65 11.45 6.67 0.11
CA LYS A 65 12.53 6.40 1.08
C LYS A 65 12.81 4.91 1.23
N LEU A 66 11.76 4.09 1.42
CA LEU A 66 11.91 2.65 1.62
C LEU A 66 12.50 1.95 0.37
N TYR A 67 12.09 2.35 -0.84
CA TYR A 67 12.68 1.84 -2.07
C TYR A 67 14.20 2.08 -2.16
N ARG A 68 14.66 3.29 -1.80
CA ARG A 68 16.10 3.61 -1.79
C ARG A 68 16.89 2.72 -0.81
N ILE A 69 16.29 2.40 0.34
CA ILE A 69 16.94 1.60 1.40
C ILE A 69 17.00 0.10 1.06
N VAL A 70 15.96 -0.45 0.42
CA VAL A 70 15.85 -1.89 0.13
C VAL A 70 16.90 -2.40 -0.88
N LYS A 71 17.70 -1.49 -1.46
CA LYS A 71 18.65 -1.66 -2.57
C LYS A 71 17.92 -2.04 -3.87
N ALA A 72 18.14 -1.24 -4.91
CA ALA A 72 17.40 -1.17 -6.17
C ALA A 72 17.25 -2.50 -6.97
N GLY A 73 17.93 -3.59 -6.58
CA GLY A 73 17.81 -4.90 -7.25
C GLY A 73 16.80 -5.88 -6.62
N VAL A 74 16.44 -5.71 -5.33
CA VAL A 74 15.54 -6.65 -4.59
C VAL A 74 14.29 -5.92 -4.10
N ALA A 75 13.79 -4.98 -4.90
CA ALA A 75 12.57 -4.27 -4.57
C ALA A 75 11.46 -5.27 -4.24
N LYS A 76 10.95 -5.16 -3.02
CA LYS A 76 9.79 -5.95 -2.63
C LYS A 76 8.59 -5.38 -3.37
N PRO A 77 7.85 -6.19 -4.13
CA PRO A 77 6.79 -5.69 -5.02
C PRO A 77 5.71 -4.88 -4.29
N ASN A 78 5.56 -5.10 -2.98
CA ASN A 78 4.48 -4.50 -2.20
C ASN A 78 4.93 -3.30 -1.36
N ILE A 79 6.10 -2.69 -1.62
CA ILE A 79 6.59 -1.54 -0.84
C ILE A 79 5.55 -0.41 -0.72
N PRO A 80 4.88 0.02 -1.81
CA PRO A 80 3.83 1.05 -1.70
C PRO A 80 2.65 0.63 -0.81
N LEU A 81 2.24 -0.63 -0.94
CA LEU A 81 1.20 -1.19 -0.06
C LEU A 81 1.69 -1.25 1.40
N TYR A 82 2.96 -1.53 1.65
CA TYR A 82 3.51 -1.61 3.01
C TYR A 82 3.54 -0.25 3.70
N THR A 83 3.80 0.84 2.98
CA THR A 83 3.87 2.16 3.61
C THR A 83 2.50 2.66 4.04
N ILE A 84 1.45 2.42 3.25
CA ILE A 84 0.09 2.74 3.70
C ILE A 84 -0.33 1.88 4.90
N LEU A 85 -0.05 0.57 4.88
CA LEU A 85 -0.35 -0.33 6.00
C LEU A 85 0.41 0.05 7.26
N LEU A 86 1.65 0.54 7.13
CA LEU A 86 2.47 0.99 8.26
C LEU A 86 1.88 2.26 8.88
N LEU A 87 1.49 3.25 8.06
CA LEU A 87 0.87 4.48 8.56
C LEU A 87 -0.47 4.20 9.22
N LEU A 88 -1.28 3.29 8.66
CA LEU A 88 -2.51 2.83 9.32
C LEU A 88 -2.20 2.20 10.67
N ASN A 89 -1.15 1.37 10.78
CA ASN A 89 -0.77 0.74 12.06
C ASN A 89 -0.28 1.75 13.09
N ARG A 90 0.27 2.90 12.65
CA ARG A 90 0.69 3.97 13.55
C ARG A 90 -0.47 4.87 14.00
N ASN A 91 -1.45 5.09 13.12
CA ASN A 91 -2.48 6.12 13.31
C ASN A 91 -3.88 5.57 13.64
N VAL A 92 -4.15 4.28 13.39
CA VAL A 92 -5.46 3.67 13.60
C VAL A 92 -5.40 2.75 14.83
N PRO A 93 -6.01 3.14 15.96
CA PRO A 93 -6.06 2.30 17.16
C PRO A 93 -6.66 0.92 16.86
N GLY A 94 -5.99 -0.13 17.33
CA GLY A 94 -6.44 -1.51 17.13
C GLY A 94 -6.13 -2.10 15.74
N PHE A 95 -5.50 -1.34 14.84
CA PHE A 95 -4.94 -1.90 13.61
C PHE A 95 -3.49 -2.30 13.85
N SER A 96 -3.21 -3.60 14.01
CA SER A 96 -1.84 -4.12 14.15
C SER A 96 -1.71 -5.56 13.65
N TYR A 97 -0.48 -6.03 13.37
CA TYR A 97 -0.29 -7.47 13.05
C TYR A 97 -0.58 -8.41 14.22
N LYS A 98 -0.44 -7.93 15.46
CA LYS A 98 -0.70 -8.73 16.67
C LYS A 98 -2.17 -8.77 17.04
N CYS A 99 -2.99 -7.90 16.48
CA CYS A 99 -4.42 -8.17 16.45
C CYS A 99 -4.57 -9.48 15.69
N LYS A 100 -4.77 -10.58 16.42
CA LYS A 100 -5.38 -11.80 15.88
C LYS A 100 -6.69 -11.31 15.27
N ILE A 101 -6.65 -10.98 13.99
CA ILE A 101 -7.75 -10.34 13.30
C ILE A 101 -8.86 -11.38 13.34
N LYS A 102 -9.79 -11.24 14.29
CA LYS A 102 -11.14 -11.72 14.08
C LYS A 102 -11.53 -10.98 12.80
N LYS A 103 -11.55 -11.68 11.66
CA LYS A 103 -11.74 -11.15 10.30
C LYS A 103 -12.84 -10.07 10.19
N LYS A 104 -13.78 -10.06 11.14
CA LYS A 104 -14.87 -9.10 11.29
C LYS A 104 -14.48 -7.67 11.66
N ASN A 105 -13.27 -7.37 12.17
CA ASN A 105 -12.92 -6.03 12.68
C ASN A 105 -11.72 -5.35 11.98
N CYS A 106 -11.29 -5.84 10.82
CA CYS A 106 -10.21 -5.16 10.08
C CYS A 106 -10.82 -3.93 9.38
N PRO A 107 -10.34 -2.70 9.64
CA PRO A 107 -10.91 -1.46 9.09
C PRO A 107 -10.66 -1.28 7.59
N ILE A 108 -10.01 -2.26 6.96
CA ILE A 108 -9.67 -2.26 5.55
C ILE A 108 -9.92 -3.62 4.92
N GLN A 109 -10.26 -3.60 3.64
CA GLN A 109 -10.24 -4.77 2.78
C GLN A 109 -9.26 -4.53 1.64
N VAL A 110 -8.31 -5.43 1.47
CA VAL A 110 -7.28 -5.32 0.42
C VAL A 110 -7.58 -6.34 -0.67
N TYR A 111 -7.63 -5.88 -1.91
CA TYR A 111 -7.81 -6.69 -3.10
C TYR A 111 -6.62 -6.50 -4.03
N ARG A 112 -6.16 -7.59 -4.64
CA ARG A 112 -5.25 -7.54 -5.77
C ARG A 112 -6.07 -7.53 -7.04
N VAL A 113 -5.77 -6.62 -7.96
CA VAL A 113 -6.41 -6.59 -9.27
C VAL A 113 -5.55 -7.39 -10.25
N ILE A 114 -6.14 -8.38 -10.92
CA ILE A 114 -5.53 -9.21 -11.97
C ILE A 114 -6.55 -9.35 -13.09
N ASP A 115 -6.18 -8.96 -14.32
CA ASP A 115 -7.07 -9.02 -15.50
C ASP A 115 -8.46 -8.42 -15.22
N ASP A 116 -8.47 -7.22 -14.62
CA ASP A 116 -9.66 -6.47 -14.18
C ASP A 116 -10.53 -7.15 -13.11
N LYS A 117 -10.07 -8.28 -12.56
CA LYS A 117 -10.76 -8.99 -11.46
C LYS A 117 -10.11 -8.69 -10.13
N GLU A 118 -10.94 -8.47 -9.12
CA GLU A 118 -10.51 -8.25 -7.74
C GLU A 118 -10.43 -9.57 -6.97
N ILE A 119 -9.23 -9.91 -6.54
CA ILE A 119 -8.94 -11.10 -5.74
C ILE A 119 -8.58 -10.65 -4.32
N ARG A 120 -9.39 -11.05 -3.34
CA ARG A 120 -9.18 -10.68 -1.95
C ARG A 120 -7.80 -11.12 -1.47
N ALA A 121 -6.99 -10.17 -1.02
CA ALA A 121 -5.68 -10.42 -0.45
C ALA A 121 -5.79 -10.75 1.04
N ASN A 122 -4.88 -11.57 1.55
CA ASN A 122 -4.80 -11.87 2.97
C ASN A 122 -4.10 -10.72 3.72
N THR A 123 -4.90 -9.82 4.30
CA THR A 123 -4.39 -8.64 5.04
C THR A 123 -3.43 -9.02 6.17
N SER A 124 -3.67 -10.12 6.89
CA SER A 124 -2.77 -10.56 7.97
C SER A 124 -1.40 -10.95 7.43
N SER A 125 -1.35 -11.68 6.31
CA SER A 125 -0.09 -12.01 5.63
C SER A 125 0.63 -10.76 5.13
N LEU A 126 -0.11 -9.79 4.57
CA LEU A 126 0.46 -8.52 4.11
C LEU A 126 1.06 -7.70 5.25
N LEU A 127 0.36 -7.62 6.39
CA LEU A 127 0.87 -6.97 7.59
C LEU A 127 2.14 -7.67 8.09
N GLU A 128 2.15 -8.99 8.19
CA GLU A 128 3.35 -9.73 8.61
C GLU A 128 4.54 -9.49 7.68
N GLN A 129 4.32 -9.51 6.37
CA GLN A 129 5.37 -9.20 5.39
C GLN A 129 5.87 -7.76 5.55
N MET A 130 4.97 -6.79 5.70
CA MET A 130 5.31 -5.39 6.00
C MET A 130 6.21 -5.32 7.24
N TYR A 131 5.84 -5.95 8.36
CA TYR A 131 6.67 -5.94 9.57
C TYR A 131 8.06 -6.51 9.34
N ARG A 132 8.19 -7.61 8.59
CA ARG A 132 9.50 -8.18 8.24
C ARG A 132 10.34 -7.21 7.41
N VAL A 133 9.73 -6.49 6.46
CA VAL A 133 10.43 -5.48 5.66
C VAL A 133 10.86 -4.29 6.53
N ILE A 134 9.95 -3.69 7.29
CA ILE A 134 10.25 -2.49 8.10
C ILE A 134 11.26 -2.80 9.22
N LYS A 135 11.21 -4.00 9.81
CA LYS A 135 12.22 -4.44 10.79
C LYS A 135 13.61 -4.57 10.18
N LYS A 136 13.70 -5.06 8.94
CA LYS A 136 14.97 -5.24 8.23
C LYS A 136 15.51 -3.92 7.66
N TYR A 137 14.62 -3.03 7.25
CA TYR A 137 14.93 -1.77 6.60
C TYR A 137 14.20 -0.64 7.35
N PRO A 138 14.73 -0.20 8.51
CA PRO A 138 14.10 0.82 9.31
C PRO A 138 14.08 2.15 8.54
N VAL A 139 12.87 2.68 8.35
CA VAL A 139 12.64 4.00 7.77
C VAL A 139 12.26 4.89 8.95
N MET A 140 13.27 5.59 9.49
CA MET A 140 13.13 6.56 10.57
C MET A 140 12.36 7.79 10.10
#